data_AF-A0A0N8KDG1-F1
#
_entry.id   AF-A0A0N8KDG1-F1
#
_cell.length_a   1.000
_cell.length_b   1.000
_cell.length_c   1.000
_cell.angle_alpha   90.00
_cell.angle_beta   90.00
_cell.angle_gamma   90.00
#
_symmetry.space_group_name_H-M   'P 1'
#
loop_
_entity.id
_entity.type
_entity.pdbx_description
1 polymer ?
#
loop_
_entity_poly.entity_id
_entity_poly.type
_entity_poly.pdbx_seq_one_letter_code
_entity_poly.pdbx_strand_id
1 'polypeptide(L)'
;MFENDPTELALAGDRGIDLFRRIEDTGQRRVQFECIATVHDAPGGDRRLEVFLPKACPDPERLWQAVARFEQTPALHHDFRFARPGDYPSMRDPASRLLLFQCLEFCRVRMVADLTIASYEERLAEDAERAVRHYGDTTGALKLLLDYNMLARARSLCETLAPRVIARVDTPGFSEDNDEATGFALRLLGDLFLRDQAPDRALACFEAAIRAGDNPFRRRKAIAAAQAAGETGVALAHIDAFAARGSIPADLDALRQSLAGSGPA
;
A
#
# COMPACT_ATOMS: atom_id res chain seq x y z
N MET A 1 -27.21 8.35 17.02
CA MET A 1 -26.42 7.42 16.20
C MET A 1 -26.18 8.15 14.89
N PHE A 2 -24.94 8.53 14.59
CA PHE A 2 -24.66 9.33 13.39
C PHE A 2 -24.79 8.42 12.17
N GLU A 3 -25.67 8.77 11.22
CA GLU A 3 -25.99 7.97 10.03
C GLU A 3 -24.81 7.87 9.03
N ASN A 4 -23.80 8.72 9.19
CA ASN A 4 -22.53 8.65 8.48
C ASN A 4 -21.48 8.10 9.43
N ASP A 5 -21.29 6.77 9.44
CA ASP A 5 -20.14 6.18 10.14
C ASP A 5 -18.87 6.66 9.42
N PRO A 6 -18.08 7.56 10.02
CA PRO A 6 -17.08 8.29 9.27
C PRO A 6 -15.77 7.50 9.17
N THR A 7 -15.82 6.17 9.09
CA THR A 7 -14.62 5.32 9.06
C THR A 7 -13.71 5.61 7.87
N GLU A 8 -14.21 6.23 6.81
CA GLU A 8 -13.43 6.61 5.62
C GLU A 8 -13.15 8.12 5.53
N LEU A 9 -11.86 8.46 5.42
CA LEU A 9 -11.36 9.81 5.16
C LEU A 9 -10.72 9.85 3.77
N ALA A 10 -11.03 10.85 2.96
CA ALA A 10 -10.43 11.07 1.66
C ALA A 10 -9.54 12.32 1.70
N LEU A 11 -8.32 12.24 1.17
CA LEU A 11 -7.33 13.32 1.16
C LEU A 11 -6.61 13.40 -0.18
N ALA A 12 -6.04 14.57 -0.49
CA ALA A 12 -5.11 14.69 -1.61
C ALA A 12 -3.85 13.87 -1.31
N GLY A 13 -3.44 13.06 -2.29
CA GLY A 13 -2.24 12.24 -2.25
C GLY A 13 -1.36 12.47 -3.48
N ASP A 14 -0.20 11.80 -3.51
CA ASP A 14 0.83 12.02 -4.54
C ASP A 14 0.35 11.75 -5.98
N ARG A 15 -0.73 10.99 -6.15
CA ARG A 15 -1.20 10.46 -7.44
C ARG A 15 -2.70 10.63 -7.70
N GLY A 16 -3.40 11.30 -6.80
CA GLY A 16 -4.87 11.36 -6.83
C GLY A 16 -5.45 11.59 -5.45
N ILE A 17 -6.66 11.06 -5.22
CA ILE A 17 -7.36 11.17 -3.94
C ILE A 17 -7.19 9.85 -3.19
N ASP A 18 -6.45 9.88 -2.09
CA ASP A 18 -6.23 8.72 -1.25
C ASP A 18 -7.36 8.54 -0.25
N LEU A 19 -7.82 7.30 -0.12
CA LEU A 19 -8.92 6.89 0.75
C LEU A 19 -8.36 6.08 1.92
N PHE A 20 -8.61 6.58 3.12
CA PHE A 20 -8.09 6.03 4.36
C PHE A 20 -9.20 5.42 5.19
N ARG A 21 -8.99 4.21 5.69
CA ARG A 21 -9.82 3.62 6.73
C ARG A 21 -9.24 3.92 8.10
N ARG A 22 -10.08 4.43 9.00
CA ARG A 22 -9.77 4.54 10.42
C ARG A 22 -9.89 3.17 11.10
N ILE A 23 -8.86 2.77 11.83
CA ILE A 23 -8.81 1.54 12.61
C ILE A 23 -8.62 1.88 14.08
N GLU A 24 -9.45 1.31 14.94
CA GLU A 24 -9.26 1.39 16.39
C GLU A 24 -8.45 0.19 16.87
N ASP A 25 -7.25 0.46 17.39
CA ASP A 25 -6.50 -0.52 18.16
C ASP A 25 -7.05 -0.53 19.59
N THR A 26 -7.94 -1.47 19.86
CA THR A 26 -8.60 -1.65 21.17
C THR A 26 -7.61 -2.02 22.28
N GLY A 27 -6.47 -2.63 21.95
CA GLY A 27 -5.43 -3.00 22.91
C GLY A 27 -4.59 -1.80 23.35
N GLN A 28 -4.31 -0.86 22.45
CA GLN A 28 -3.48 0.31 22.74
C GLN A 28 -4.27 1.61 22.96
N ARG A 29 -5.59 1.59 22.75
CA ARG A 29 -6.44 2.80 22.71
C ARG A 29 -5.89 3.84 21.74
N ARG A 30 -5.34 3.38 20.62
CA ARG A 30 -4.76 4.22 19.57
C ARG A 30 -5.57 4.06 18.31
N VAL A 31 -5.59 5.12 17.52
CA VAL A 31 -6.17 5.09 16.19
C VAL A 31 -5.04 5.00 15.19
N GLN A 32 -5.28 4.20 14.15
CA GLN A 32 -4.43 4.09 12.99
C GLN A 32 -5.27 4.38 11.74
N PHE A 33 -4.58 4.73 10.66
CA PHE A 33 -5.20 4.83 9.35
C PHE A 33 -4.42 3.95 8.38
N GLU A 34 -5.14 3.37 7.44
CA GLU A 34 -4.54 2.66 6.32
C GLU A 34 -5.17 3.15 5.01
N CYS A 35 -4.34 3.41 4.01
CA CYS A 35 -4.79 3.71 2.67
C CYS A 35 -5.29 2.43 2.02
N ILE A 36 -6.60 2.39 1.79
CA ILE A 36 -7.31 1.25 1.24
C ILE A 36 -7.51 1.36 -0.27
N ALA A 37 -7.50 2.57 -0.81
CA ALA A 37 -7.70 2.85 -2.22
C ALA A 37 -7.18 4.24 -2.62
N THR A 38 -6.95 4.44 -3.92
CA THR A 38 -6.69 5.75 -4.52
C THR A 38 -7.64 5.96 -5.70
N VAL A 39 -8.16 7.17 -5.84
CA VAL A 39 -8.90 7.59 -7.03
C VAL A 39 -7.98 8.38 -7.94
N HIS A 40 -7.84 7.93 -9.17
CA HIS A 40 -7.05 8.55 -10.21
C HIS A 40 -7.95 9.21 -11.25
N ASP A 41 -7.53 10.36 -11.76
CA ASP A 41 -8.12 10.93 -12.96
C ASP A 41 -7.57 10.18 -14.18
N ALA A 42 -8.46 9.57 -14.96
CA ALA A 42 -8.09 8.85 -16.18
C ALA A 42 -8.04 9.81 -17.39
N PRO A 43 -7.23 9.49 -18.42
CA PRO A 43 -7.29 10.19 -19.69
C PRO A 43 -8.71 10.11 -20.27
N GLY A 44 -9.37 11.26 -20.39
CA GLY A 44 -10.78 11.35 -20.80
C GLY A 44 -11.72 11.97 -19.76
N GLY A 45 -11.24 12.22 -18.54
CA GLY A 45 -12.00 12.88 -17.48
C GLY A 45 -12.80 11.93 -16.59
N ASP A 46 -12.84 10.64 -16.93
CA ASP A 46 -13.39 9.60 -16.06
C ASP A 46 -12.47 9.35 -14.88
N ARG A 47 -13.04 9.05 -13.70
CA ARG A 47 -12.26 8.67 -12.52
C ARG A 47 -12.19 7.16 -12.37
N ARG A 48 -10.99 6.67 -12.07
CA ARG A 48 -10.73 5.26 -11.79
C ARG A 48 -10.39 5.07 -10.32
N LEU A 49 -11.13 4.18 -9.67
CA LEU A 49 -10.83 3.72 -8.32
C LEU A 49 -9.88 2.51 -8.37
N GLU A 50 -8.72 2.62 -7.74
CA GLU A 50 -7.78 1.53 -7.50
C GLU A 50 -7.86 1.09 -6.03
N VAL A 51 -8.32 -0.14 -5.79
CA VAL A 51 -8.51 -0.67 -4.42
C VAL A 51 -7.32 -1.56 -4.05
N PHE A 52 -6.57 -1.18 -3.01
CA PHE A 52 -5.42 -1.93 -2.50
C PHE A 52 -5.81 -3.02 -1.51
N LEU A 53 -6.89 -2.80 -0.75
CA LEU A 53 -7.37 -3.71 0.29
C LEU A 53 -8.86 -4.05 0.09
N PRO A 54 -9.22 -4.95 -0.85
CA PRO A 54 -10.62 -5.25 -1.17
C PRO A 54 -11.45 -5.73 0.03
N LYS A 55 -10.84 -6.50 0.93
CA LYS A 55 -11.51 -6.97 2.16
C LYS A 55 -11.78 -5.87 3.18
N ALA A 56 -11.03 -4.76 3.10
CA ALA A 56 -11.19 -3.62 4.00
C ALA A 56 -12.35 -2.70 3.59
N CYS A 57 -12.85 -2.84 2.35
CA CYS A 57 -13.94 -2.06 1.81
C CYS A 57 -14.95 -2.95 1.05
N PRO A 58 -15.94 -3.52 1.74
CA PRO A 58 -16.95 -4.36 1.09
C PRO A 58 -17.94 -3.55 0.23
N ASP A 59 -18.00 -2.24 0.40
CA ASP A 59 -18.95 -1.35 -0.28
C ASP A 59 -18.22 -0.19 -0.99
N PRO A 60 -17.99 -0.30 -2.31
CA PRO A 60 -17.36 0.74 -3.11
C PRO A 60 -18.12 2.08 -3.15
N GLU A 61 -19.44 2.09 -2.92
CA GLU A 61 -20.23 3.34 -2.92
C GLU A 61 -19.79 4.26 -1.78
N ARG A 62 -19.40 3.70 -0.63
CA ARG A 62 -18.87 4.47 0.50
C ARG A 62 -17.58 5.21 0.17
N LEU A 63 -16.73 4.62 -0.67
CA LEU A 63 -15.50 5.27 -1.12
C LEU A 63 -15.80 6.50 -1.98
N TRP A 64 -16.76 6.38 -2.90
CA TRP A 64 -17.20 7.51 -3.71
C TRP A 64 -17.89 8.60 -2.88
N GLN A 65 -18.63 8.24 -1.83
CA GLN A 65 -19.16 9.21 -0.88
C GLN A 65 -18.05 9.96 -0.13
N ALA A 66 -16.97 9.28 0.27
CA ALA A 66 -15.82 9.93 0.88
C ALA A 66 -15.13 10.91 -0.09
N VAL A 67 -15.00 10.54 -1.37
CA VAL A 67 -14.50 11.44 -2.43
C VAL A 67 -15.39 12.67 -2.59
N ALA A 68 -16.71 12.50 -2.65
CA ALA A 68 -17.64 13.63 -2.76
C ALA A 68 -17.54 14.59 -1.56
N ARG A 69 -17.33 14.06 -0.35
CA ARG A 69 -17.07 14.89 0.85
C ARG A 69 -15.73 15.62 0.75
N PHE A 70 -14.69 14.97 0.23
CA PHE A 70 -13.39 15.60 -0.03
C PHE A 70 -13.54 16.81 -0.95
N GLU A 71 -14.24 16.68 -2.06
CA GLU A 71 -14.43 17.77 -3.04
C GLU A 71 -15.10 19.01 -2.44
N GLN A 72 -15.95 18.81 -1.44
CA GLN A 72 -16.66 19.87 -0.74
C GLN A 72 -15.84 20.50 0.39
N THR A 73 -14.64 19.98 0.71
CA THR A 73 -13.84 20.38 1.87
C THR A 73 -12.44 20.87 1.47
N PRO A 74 -12.24 22.19 1.26
CA PRO A 74 -10.97 22.74 0.78
C PRO A 74 -9.73 22.38 1.60
N ALA A 75 -9.81 22.31 2.93
CA ALA A 75 -8.67 21.90 3.77
C ALA A 75 -8.09 20.53 3.41
N LEU A 76 -8.90 19.62 2.85
CA LEU A 76 -8.44 18.28 2.50
C LEU A 76 -7.64 18.25 1.20
N HIS A 77 -7.77 19.29 0.36
CA HIS A 77 -7.12 19.40 -0.96
C HIS A 77 -5.66 19.85 -0.86
N HIS A 78 -5.27 20.42 0.27
CA HIS A 78 -3.89 20.80 0.52
C HIS A 78 -3.09 19.57 0.98
N ASP A 79 -1.82 19.46 0.54
CA ASP A 79 -0.84 18.58 1.17
C ASP A 79 -0.93 18.79 2.67
N PHE A 80 -1.46 17.81 3.40
CA PHE A 80 -2.07 17.92 4.73
C PHE A 80 -1.17 18.65 5.76
N ARG A 81 -1.14 19.97 5.65
CA ARG A 81 -0.41 20.94 6.45
C ARG A 81 -1.44 21.71 7.27
N PHE A 82 -1.00 22.40 8.32
CA PHE A 82 -1.90 23.33 9.01
C PHE A 82 -2.39 24.40 8.02
N ALA A 83 -3.67 24.31 7.65
CA ALA A 83 -4.35 25.25 6.77
C ALA A 83 -4.88 26.45 7.57
N ARG A 84 -5.51 27.43 6.91
CA ARG A 84 -6.16 28.51 7.64
C ARG A 84 -7.34 27.92 8.42
N PRO A 85 -7.65 28.39 9.64
CA PRO A 85 -8.77 27.86 10.42
C PRO A 85 -10.11 27.84 9.68
N GLY A 86 -10.33 28.78 8.74
CA GLY A 86 -11.54 28.86 7.93
C GLY A 86 -11.65 27.81 6.82
N ASP A 87 -10.57 27.10 6.49
CA ASP A 87 -10.56 26.06 5.45
C ASP A 87 -11.02 24.70 6.00
N TYR A 88 -10.94 24.53 7.33
CA TYR A 88 -11.35 23.31 8.03
C TYR A 88 -12.89 23.22 8.17
N PRO A 89 -13.44 21.99 8.29
CA PRO A 89 -14.86 21.80 8.55
C PRO A 89 -15.35 22.58 9.78
N SER A 90 -16.52 23.21 9.65
CA SER A 90 -17.05 24.10 10.69
C SER A 90 -17.54 23.32 11.92
N MET A 91 -17.09 23.74 13.10
CA MET A 91 -17.63 23.23 14.38
C MET A 91 -19.11 23.59 14.61
N ARG A 92 -19.68 24.50 13.81
CA ARG A 92 -21.07 24.93 13.97
C ARG A 92 -22.06 23.89 13.43
N ASP A 93 -21.67 23.14 12.40
CA ASP A 93 -22.49 22.09 11.79
C ASP A 93 -22.18 20.70 12.40
N PRO A 94 -23.16 19.98 12.97
CA PRO A 94 -22.96 18.65 13.53
C PRO A 94 -22.29 17.63 12.61
N ALA A 95 -22.60 17.63 11.30
CA ALA A 95 -21.99 16.69 10.35
C ALA A 95 -20.50 17.01 10.13
N SER A 96 -20.17 18.29 10.03
CA SER A 96 -18.81 18.80 9.90
C SER A 96 -17.93 18.57 11.14
N ARG A 97 -18.51 18.48 12.35
CA ARG A 97 -17.75 18.25 13.60
C ARG A 97 -16.98 16.93 13.58
N LEU A 98 -17.63 15.85 13.16
CA LEU A 98 -16.99 14.53 13.13
C LEU A 98 -15.83 14.51 12.14
N LEU A 99 -16.04 15.06 10.95
CA LEU A 99 -14.98 15.18 9.95
C LEU A 99 -13.79 16.00 10.47
N LEU A 100 -14.04 17.10 11.19
CA LEU A 100 -12.97 17.89 11.81
C LEU A 100 -12.14 17.05 12.79
N PHE A 101 -12.78 16.33 13.71
CA PHE A 101 -12.07 15.51 14.69
C PHE A 101 -11.22 14.43 14.01
N GLN A 102 -11.71 13.85 12.93
CA GLN A 102 -10.95 12.87 12.17
C GLN A 102 -9.77 13.47 11.44
N CYS A 103 -9.91 14.66 10.87
CA CYS A 103 -8.80 15.37 10.27
C CYS A 103 -7.70 15.64 11.31
N LEU A 104 -8.07 16.09 12.51
CA LEU A 104 -7.14 16.33 13.60
C LEU A 104 -6.47 15.04 14.09
N GLU A 105 -7.23 13.95 14.20
CA GLU A 105 -6.70 12.65 14.58
C GLU A 105 -5.72 12.11 13.53
N PHE A 106 -6.10 12.17 12.25
CA PHE A 106 -5.25 11.80 11.11
C PHE A 106 -3.96 12.61 11.10
N CYS A 107 -4.04 13.95 11.22
CA CYS A 107 -2.87 14.84 11.33
C CYS A 107 -1.91 14.33 12.41
N ARG A 108 -2.42 14.07 13.62
CA ARG A 108 -1.59 13.67 14.75
C ARG A 108 -0.84 12.37 14.46
N VAL A 109 -1.53 11.34 13.96
CA VAL A 109 -0.92 10.04 13.74
C VAL A 109 0.00 10.03 12.50
N ARG A 110 -0.35 10.82 11.48
CA ARG A 110 0.51 11.05 10.30
C ARG A 110 1.82 11.73 10.68
N MET A 111 1.79 12.76 11.54
CA MET A 111 3.00 13.42 12.03
C MET A 111 3.93 12.46 12.79
N VAL A 112 3.37 11.56 13.59
CA VAL A 112 4.16 10.52 14.29
C VAL A 112 4.78 9.55 13.28
N ALA A 113 4.03 9.16 12.25
CA ALA A 113 4.57 8.33 11.16
C ALA A 113 5.71 9.04 10.43
N ASP A 114 5.56 10.32 10.09
CA ASP A 114 6.57 11.11 9.40
C ASP A 114 7.87 11.22 10.21
N LEU A 115 7.79 11.43 11.53
CA LEU A 115 8.95 11.41 12.44
C LEU A 115 9.61 10.04 12.51
N THR A 116 8.82 8.96 12.53
CA THR A 116 9.32 7.59 12.59
C THR A 116 10.08 7.23 11.32
N ILE A 117 9.53 7.61 10.16
CA ILE A 117 10.16 7.40 8.86
C ILE A 117 11.42 8.26 8.75
N ALA A 118 11.40 9.52 9.21
CA ALA A 118 12.57 10.40 9.17
C ALA A 118 13.74 9.83 10.00
N SER A 119 13.44 9.36 11.22
CA SER A 119 14.45 8.73 12.07
C SER A 119 15.00 7.42 11.48
N TYR A 120 14.18 6.69 10.71
CA TYR A 120 14.67 5.53 9.96
C TYR A 120 15.56 5.93 8.78
N GLU A 121 15.17 6.95 8.01
CA GLU A 121 15.95 7.49 6.89
C GLU A 121 17.32 8.01 7.35
N GLU A 122 17.38 8.72 8.47
CA GLU A 122 18.64 9.18 9.08
C GLU A 122 19.57 8.00 9.40
N ARG A 123 19.06 6.96 10.06
CA ARG A 123 19.85 5.76 10.37
C ARG A 123 20.29 5.01 9.11
N LEU A 124 19.44 4.97 8.09
CA LEU A 124 19.78 4.36 6.80
C LEU A 124 20.88 5.14 6.08
N ALA A 125 20.88 6.47 6.18
CA ALA A 125 21.91 7.33 5.61
C ALA A 125 23.26 7.22 6.35
N GLU A 126 23.24 7.01 7.67
CA GLU A 126 24.44 6.78 8.48
C GLU A 126 25.08 5.42 8.22
N ASP A 127 24.30 4.34 8.25
CA ASP A 127 24.79 2.97 8.06
C ASP A 127 23.68 2.08 7.46
N ALA A 128 23.65 2.01 6.13
CA ALA A 128 22.64 1.27 5.41
C ALA A 128 22.65 -0.24 5.70
N GLU A 129 23.83 -0.81 5.93
CA GLU A 129 23.98 -2.24 6.22
C GLU A 129 23.44 -2.58 7.61
N ARG A 130 23.67 -1.72 8.60
CA ARG A 130 23.11 -1.89 9.94
C ARG A 130 21.59 -1.69 9.96
N ALA A 131 21.08 -0.69 9.25
CA ALA A 131 19.63 -0.43 9.17
C ALA A 131 18.87 -1.65 8.61
N VAL A 132 19.43 -2.31 7.60
CA VAL A 132 18.83 -3.48 6.96
C VAL A 132 18.96 -4.76 7.81
N ARG A 133 19.88 -4.83 8.79
CA ARG A 133 19.94 -5.97 9.74
C ARG A 133 18.79 -5.99 10.74
N HIS A 134 18.16 -4.84 11.00
CA HIS A 134 17.03 -4.71 11.92
C HIS A 134 15.71 -4.63 11.14
N TYR A 135 15.24 -5.79 10.65
CA TYR A 135 14.05 -5.85 9.80
C TYR A 135 12.76 -5.37 10.45
N GLY A 136 12.64 -5.45 11.79
CA GLY A 136 11.51 -4.85 12.50
C GLY A 136 11.36 -3.35 12.23
N ASP A 137 12.47 -2.62 12.24
CA ASP A 137 12.48 -1.18 11.96
C ASP A 137 12.21 -0.90 10.49
N THR A 138 12.82 -1.69 9.60
CA THR A 138 12.63 -1.57 8.14
C THR A 138 11.17 -1.81 7.75
N THR A 139 10.60 -2.91 8.22
CA THR A 139 9.18 -3.26 7.97
C THR A 139 8.23 -2.26 8.62
N GLY A 140 8.56 -1.72 9.80
CA GLY A 140 7.81 -0.65 10.45
C GLY A 140 7.76 0.61 9.60
N ALA A 141 8.90 1.10 9.10
CA ALA A 141 8.97 2.27 8.24
C ALA A 141 8.24 2.06 6.91
N LEU A 142 8.45 0.92 6.25
CA LEU A 142 7.78 0.57 5.00
C LEU A 142 6.26 0.44 5.16
N LYS A 143 5.79 -0.14 6.28
CA LYS A 143 4.37 -0.25 6.60
C LYS A 143 3.73 1.13 6.78
N LEU A 144 4.40 2.07 7.45
CA LEU A 144 3.91 3.44 7.58
C LEU A 144 3.85 4.16 6.23
N LEU A 145 4.86 4.00 5.37
CA LEU A 145 4.83 4.55 4.00
C LEU A 145 3.64 4.00 3.21
N LEU A 146 3.33 2.71 3.35
CA LEU A 146 2.19 2.07 2.68
C LEU A 146 0.84 2.52 3.28
N ASP A 147 0.73 2.55 4.61
CA ASP A 147 -0.48 2.93 5.33
C ASP A 147 -0.90 4.35 5.03
N TYR A 148 0.06 5.24 4.87
CA TYR A 148 -0.21 6.64 4.57
C TYR A 148 0.06 7.02 3.11
N ASN A 149 0.25 6.03 2.24
CA ASN A 149 0.46 6.15 0.80
C ASN A 149 1.47 7.23 0.38
N MET A 150 2.60 7.31 1.08
CA MET A 150 3.64 8.34 0.89
C MET A 150 4.56 8.01 -0.29
N LEU A 151 4.03 7.82 -1.49
CA LEU A 151 4.75 7.24 -2.63
C LEU A 151 5.99 8.03 -3.06
N ALA A 152 5.90 9.36 -3.08
CA ALA A 152 7.03 10.22 -3.44
C ALA A 152 8.22 10.01 -2.49
N ARG A 153 7.96 9.91 -1.19
CA ARG A 153 8.97 9.61 -0.17
C ARG A 153 9.42 8.14 -0.23
N ALA A 154 8.47 7.23 -0.43
CA ALA A 154 8.74 5.80 -0.48
C ALA A 154 9.68 5.41 -1.62
N ARG A 155 9.59 6.09 -2.78
CA ARG A 155 10.42 5.80 -3.96
C ARG A 155 11.91 5.76 -3.64
N SER A 156 12.44 6.81 -3.02
CA SER A 156 13.86 6.91 -2.66
C SER A 156 14.28 5.81 -1.68
N LEU A 157 13.42 5.53 -0.69
CA LEU A 157 13.68 4.48 0.30
C LEU A 157 13.69 3.09 -0.35
N CYS A 158 12.71 2.82 -1.22
CA CYS A 158 12.58 1.54 -1.92
C CYS A 158 13.76 1.29 -2.87
N GLU A 159 14.20 2.31 -3.61
CA GLU A 159 15.39 2.22 -4.48
C GLU A 159 16.67 1.88 -3.69
N THR A 160 16.76 2.37 -2.45
CA THR A 160 17.89 2.07 -1.57
C THR A 160 17.78 0.67 -0.97
N LEU A 161 16.60 0.29 -0.47
CA LEU A 161 16.41 -0.93 0.30
C LEU A 161 16.27 -2.18 -0.58
N ALA A 162 15.50 -2.11 -1.67
CA ALA A 162 15.13 -3.30 -2.43
C ALA A 162 16.35 -4.10 -2.93
N PRO A 163 17.39 -3.50 -3.54
CA PRO A 163 18.57 -4.25 -3.97
C PRO A 163 19.27 -4.97 -2.81
N ARG A 164 19.32 -4.36 -1.62
CA ARG A 164 19.99 -4.90 -0.43
C ARG A 164 19.22 -6.09 0.15
N VAL A 165 17.91 -5.96 0.27
CA VAL A 165 17.07 -7.03 0.81
C VAL A 165 17.00 -8.21 -0.17
N ILE A 166 16.95 -7.95 -1.49
CA ILE A 166 17.01 -9.00 -2.52
C ILE A 166 18.35 -9.74 -2.47
N ALA A 167 19.48 -9.02 -2.45
CA ALA A 167 20.80 -9.63 -2.42
C ALA A 167 21.04 -10.53 -1.18
N ARG A 168 20.41 -10.21 -0.05
CA ARG A 168 20.44 -11.06 1.15
C ARG A 168 19.79 -12.42 0.89
N VAL A 169 18.62 -12.46 0.24
CA VAL A 169 17.94 -13.73 -0.07
C VAL A 169 18.77 -14.60 -0.99
N ASP A 170 19.53 -13.97 -1.90
CA ASP A 170 20.39 -14.67 -2.84
C ASP A 170 21.76 -15.08 -2.22
N THR A 171 22.01 -14.76 -0.94
CA THR A 171 23.24 -15.16 -0.23
C THR A 171 23.25 -16.66 0.11
N PRO A 172 24.35 -17.40 -0.14
CA PRO A 172 24.44 -18.81 0.24
C PRO A 172 24.21 -19.05 1.74
N GLY A 173 23.37 -20.03 2.07
CA GLY A 173 23.02 -20.35 3.44
C GLY A 173 21.98 -19.43 4.07
N PHE A 174 21.32 -18.58 3.27
CA PHE A 174 20.13 -17.85 3.72
C PHE A 174 19.09 -18.83 4.29
N SER A 175 18.60 -18.49 5.47
CA SER A 175 17.40 -19.04 6.07
C SER A 175 16.50 -17.86 6.41
N GLU A 176 15.20 -18.02 6.21
CA GLU A 176 14.24 -17.01 6.61
C GLU A 176 14.37 -16.76 8.12
N ASP A 177 14.29 -15.49 8.53
CA ASP A 177 14.31 -15.14 9.95
C ASP A 177 13.06 -15.74 10.62
N ASN A 178 13.12 -16.12 11.90
CA ASN A 178 12.03 -16.82 12.61
C ASN A 178 10.65 -16.12 12.51
N ASP A 179 10.63 -14.80 12.28
CA ASP A 179 9.42 -13.98 12.17
C ASP A 179 9.02 -13.68 10.71
N GLU A 180 9.61 -14.36 9.71
CA GLU A 180 9.41 -14.10 8.27
C GLU A 180 9.68 -12.63 7.85
N ALA A 181 10.47 -11.90 8.63
CA ALA A 181 10.63 -10.45 8.51
C ALA A 181 11.22 -10.03 7.15
N THR A 182 12.19 -10.79 6.62
CA THR A 182 12.77 -10.55 5.29
C THR A 182 11.71 -10.68 4.18
N GLY A 183 10.93 -11.77 4.17
CA GLY A 183 9.85 -11.97 3.19
C GLY A 183 8.75 -10.92 3.30
N PHE A 184 8.42 -10.51 4.53
CA PHE A 184 7.47 -9.43 4.78
C PHE A 184 7.96 -8.07 4.28
N ALA A 185 9.24 -7.74 4.47
CA ALA A 185 9.84 -6.51 3.95
C ALA A 185 9.80 -6.47 2.42
N LEU A 186 10.20 -7.56 1.75
CA LEU A 186 10.14 -7.68 0.30
C LEU A 186 8.72 -7.50 -0.24
N ARG A 187 7.72 -8.05 0.46
CA ARG A 187 6.33 -7.83 0.11
C ARG A 187 5.94 -6.35 0.22
N LEU A 188 6.29 -5.67 1.31
CA LEU A 188 5.98 -4.25 1.48
C LEU A 188 6.64 -3.38 0.40
N LEU A 189 7.89 -3.67 0.04
CA LEU A 189 8.59 -3.02 -1.06
C LEU A 189 7.87 -3.24 -2.40
N GLY A 190 7.46 -4.48 -2.69
CA GLY A 190 6.70 -4.79 -3.90
C GLY A 190 5.34 -4.07 -3.95
N ASP A 191 4.62 -4.01 -2.83
CA ASP A 191 3.36 -3.29 -2.72
C ASP A 191 3.56 -1.78 -2.97
N LEU A 192 4.62 -1.17 -2.42
CA LEU A 192 4.97 0.23 -2.66
C LEU A 192 5.33 0.50 -4.13
N PHE A 193 6.15 -0.37 -4.76
CA PHE A 193 6.47 -0.24 -6.19
C PHE A 193 5.26 -0.39 -7.09
N LEU A 194 4.30 -1.28 -6.77
CA LEU A 194 3.05 -1.37 -7.53
C LEU A 194 2.26 -0.07 -7.47
N ARG A 195 2.08 0.49 -6.27
CA ARG A 195 1.37 1.77 -6.09
C ARG A 195 2.10 2.92 -6.78
N ASP A 196 3.43 2.86 -6.86
CA ASP A 196 4.26 3.80 -7.59
C ASP A 196 4.32 3.55 -9.12
N GLN A 197 3.54 2.59 -9.65
CA GLN A 197 3.54 2.19 -11.07
C GLN A 197 4.91 1.75 -11.59
N ALA A 198 5.67 1.02 -10.77
CA ALA A 198 6.92 0.37 -11.15
C ALA A 198 6.75 -1.17 -11.08
N PRO A 199 5.91 -1.78 -11.95
CA PRO A 199 5.53 -3.18 -11.84
C PRO A 199 6.70 -4.15 -12.00
N ASP A 200 7.70 -3.84 -12.83
CA ASP A 200 8.90 -4.68 -13.00
C ASP A 200 9.72 -4.78 -11.70
N ARG A 201 9.86 -3.65 -11.00
CA ARG A 201 10.55 -3.59 -9.71
C ARG A 201 9.74 -4.30 -8.63
N ALA A 202 8.42 -4.16 -8.67
CA ALA A 202 7.54 -4.88 -7.76
C ALA A 202 7.63 -6.40 -7.96
N LEU A 203 7.63 -6.85 -9.22
CA LEU A 203 7.79 -8.26 -9.58
C LEU A 203 9.09 -8.82 -9.00
N ALA A 204 10.22 -8.12 -9.20
CA ALA A 204 11.51 -8.52 -8.64
C ALA A 204 11.47 -8.69 -7.10
N CYS A 205 10.79 -7.78 -6.39
CA CYS A 205 10.60 -7.88 -4.94
C CYS A 205 9.73 -9.10 -4.56
N PHE A 206 8.63 -9.35 -5.27
CA PHE A 206 7.76 -10.49 -4.96
C PHE A 206 8.39 -11.83 -5.30
N GLU A 207 9.17 -11.93 -6.38
CA GLU A 207 9.94 -13.13 -6.70
C GLU A 207 11.01 -13.40 -5.64
N ALA A 208 11.70 -12.37 -5.17
CA ALA A 208 12.63 -12.52 -4.04
C ALA A 208 11.89 -12.93 -2.75
N ALA A 209 10.68 -12.42 -2.51
CA ALA A 209 9.87 -12.84 -1.36
C ALA A 209 9.49 -14.34 -1.45
N ILE A 210 9.21 -14.85 -2.66
CA ILE A 210 8.95 -16.27 -2.89
C ILE A 210 10.22 -17.10 -2.64
N ARG A 211 11.40 -16.61 -3.07
CA ARG A 211 12.69 -17.28 -2.77
C ARG A 211 13.00 -17.31 -1.28
N ALA A 212 12.64 -16.25 -0.54
CA ALA A 212 12.81 -16.19 0.90
C ALA A 212 11.91 -17.20 1.64
N GLY A 213 10.69 -17.40 1.13
CA GLY A 213 9.72 -18.34 1.67
C GLY A 213 8.48 -18.36 0.80
N ASP A 214 8.15 -19.52 0.23
CA ASP A 214 7.09 -19.60 -0.77
C ASP A 214 5.72 -19.88 -0.14
N ASN A 215 4.75 -18.99 -0.36
CA ASN A 215 3.37 -19.21 0.04
C ASN A 215 2.36 -18.69 -1.01
N PRO A 216 1.09 -19.15 -0.94
CA PRO A 216 0.03 -18.75 -1.89
C PRO A 216 -0.16 -17.23 -2.02
N PHE A 217 0.03 -16.49 -0.93
CA PHE A 217 -0.18 -15.05 -0.92
C PHE A 217 0.92 -14.31 -1.68
N ARG A 218 2.20 -14.63 -1.43
CA ARG A 218 3.37 -14.06 -2.14
C ARG A 218 3.29 -14.37 -3.64
N ARG A 219 2.89 -15.59 -4.03
CA ARG A 219 2.68 -15.96 -5.44
C ARG A 219 1.58 -15.15 -6.13
N ARG A 220 0.44 -14.94 -5.46
CA ARG A 220 -0.65 -14.10 -6.01
C ARG A 220 -0.18 -12.67 -6.26
N LYS A 221 0.65 -12.12 -5.37
CA LYS A 221 1.26 -10.79 -5.56
C LYS A 221 2.22 -10.75 -6.76
N ALA A 222 3.06 -11.76 -6.92
CA ALA A 222 3.94 -11.88 -8.10
C ALA A 222 3.14 -11.98 -9.42
N ILE A 223 2.05 -12.76 -9.44
CA ILE A 223 1.15 -12.83 -10.62
C ILE A 223 0.59 -11.44 -10.95
N ALA A 224 0.04 -10.73 -9.97
CA ALA A 224 -0.51 -9.39 -10.18
C ALA A 224 0.55 -8.40 -10.70
N ALA A 225 1.77 -8.46 -10.18
CA ALA A 225 2.88 -7.62 -10.65
C ALA A 225 3.33 -7.98 -12.07
N ALA A 226 3.45 -9.27 -12.39
CA ALA A 226 3.77 -9.74 -13.74
C ALA A 226 2.72 -9.29 -14.77
N GLN A 227 1.43 -9.35 -14.42
CA GLN A 227 0.37 -8.83 -15.28
C GLN A 227 0.50 -7.31 -15.50
N ALA A 228 0.77 -6.55 -14.44
CA ALA A 228 0.96 -5.10 -14.52
C ALA A 228 2.21 -4.72 -15.34
N ALA A 229 3.24 -5.57 -15.34
CA ALA A 229 4.46 -5.44 -16.14
C ALA A 229 4.28 -5.88 -17.60
N GLY A 230 3.19 -6.57 -17.94
CA GLY A 230 3.02 -7.22 -19.25
C GLY A 230 3.80 -8.52 -19.42
N GLU A 231 4.41 -9.04 -18.34
CA GLU A 231 5.21 -10.27 -18.29
C GLU A 231 4.33 -11.52 -18.24
N THR A 232 3.59 -11.76 -19.33
CA THR A 232 2.58 -12.83 -19.44
C THR A 232 3.18 -14.22 -19.17
N GLY A 233 4.39 -14.48 -19.67
CA GLY A 233 5.09 -15.75 -19.46
C GLY A 233 5.41 -16.01 -17.99
N VAL A 234 5.83 -14.97 -17.26
CA VAL A 234 6.13 -15.06 -15.81
C VAL A 234 4.85 -15.27 -15.00
N ALA A 235 3.76 -14.56 -15.35
CA ALA A 235 2.46 -14.76 -14.73
C ALA A 235 1.97 -16.21 -14.88
N LEU A 236 2.06 -16.77 -16.09
CA LEU A 236 1.71 -18.17 -16.36
C LEU A 236 2.57 -19.15 -15.57
N ALA A 237 3.88 -18.95 -15.52
CA ALA A 237 4.79 -19.81 -14.75
C ALA A 237 4.43 -19.84 -13.25
N HIS A 238 4.05 -18.70 -12.67
CA HIS A 238 3.59 -18.65 -11.29
C HIS A 238 2.23 -19.33 -11.07
N ILE A 239 1.29 -19.21 -12.02
CA ILE A 239 0.01 -19.92 -11.97
C ILE A 239 0.22 -21.44 -12.07
N ASP A 240 1.09 -21.89 -12.97
CA ASP A 240 1.41 -23.31 -13.16
C ASP A 240 2.05 -23.93 -11.90
N ALA A 241 2.79 -23.15 -11.13
CA ALA A 241 3.31 -23.59 -9.85
C ALA A 241 2.21 -23.87 -8.79
N PHE A 242 1.03 -23.24 -8.88
CA PHE A 242 -0.13 -23.66 -8.07
C PHE A 242 -0.66 -25.02 -8.52
N ALA A 243 -0.71 -25.25 -9.84
CA ALA A 243 -1.16 -26.52 -10.41
C ALA A 243 -0.30 -27.69 -9.92
N ALA A 244 1.02 -27.50 -9.90
CA ALA A 244 1.98 -28.48 -9.42
C ALA A 244 1.78 -28.87 -7.94
N ARG A 245 1.10 -28.03 -7.14
CA ARG A 245 0.79 -28.27 -5.73
C ARG A 245 -0.57 -28.95 -5.49
N GLY A 246 -1.28 -29.30 -6.55
CA GLY A 246 -2.45 -30.19 -6.50
C GLY A 246 -3.81 -29.52 -6.75
N SER A 247 -3.93 -28.19 -6.70
CA SER A 247 -5.13 -27.50 -7.20
C SER A 247 -4.85 -26.06 -7.57
N ILE A 248 -5.35 -25.63 -8.73
CA ILE A 248 -5.35 -24.23 -9.14
C ILE A 248 -6.66 -23.59 -8.64
N PRO A 249 -6.59 -22.46 -7.91
CA PRO A 249 -7.77 -21.68 -7.60
C PRO A 249 -8.54 -21.27 -8.87
N ALA A 250 -9.88 -21.34 -8.84
CA ALA A 250 -10.71 -21.12 -10.04
C ALA A 250 -10.48 -19.75 -10.71
N ASP A 251 -10.20 -18.71 -9.92
CA ASP A 251 -9.87 -17.38 -10.42
C ASP A 251 -8.53 -17.35 -11.18
N LEU A 252 -7.54 -18.10 -10.69
CA LEU A 252 -6.24 -18.24 -11.34
C LEU A 252 -6.30 -19.15 -12.58
N ASP A 253 -7.16 -20.16 -12.59
CA ASP A 253 -7.37 -21.02 -13.77
C ASP A 253 -8.06 -20.26 -14.90
N ALA A 254 -9.11 -19.48 -14.60
CA ALA A 254 -9.75 -18.59 -15.56
C ALA A 254 -8.73 -17.58 -16.13
N LEU A 255 -7.88 -17.01 -15.28
CA LEU A 255 -6.80 -16.13 -15.72
C LEU A 255 -5.80 -16.86 -16.62
N ARG A 256 -5.39 -18.08 -16.26
CA ARG A 256 -4.48 -18.92 -17.05
C ARG A 256 -4.99 -19.11 -18.47
N GLN A 257 -6.28 -19.45 -18.61
CA GLN A 257 -6.94 -19.67 -19.90
C GLN A 257 -6.97 -18.39 -20.74
N SER A 258 -7.29 -17.24 -20.11
CA SER A 258 -7.28 -15.94 -20.79
C SER A 258 -5.88 -15.55 -21.30
N LEU A 259 -4.84 -15.76 -20.50
CA LEU A 259 -3.46 -15.45 -20.87
C LEU A 259 -2.93 -16.40 -21.95
N ALA A 260 -3.24 -17.70 -21.85
CA ALA A 260 -2.81 -18.70 -22.84
C ALA A 260 -3.49 -18.53 -24.21
N GLY A 261 -4.74 -18.06 -24.22
CA GLY A 261 -5.50 -17.76 -25.45
C GLY A 261 -5.12 -16.46 -26.16
N SER A 262 -4.28 -15.62 -25.55
CA SER A 262 -3.86 -14.32 -26.08
C SER A 262 -2.50 -14.36 -26.81
N GLY A 263 -1.98 -15.55 -27.11
CA GLY A 263 -0.74 -15.72 -27.88
C GLY A 263 -0.86 -15.17 -29.31
N PRO A 264 0.24 -14.67 -29.92
CA PRO A 264 0.18 -14.05 -31.23
C PRO A 264 -0.27 -15.07 -32.29
N ALA A 265 -1.30 -14.70 -33.05
CA ALA A 265 -1.67 -15.37 -34.30
C ALA A 265 -0.61 -15.14 -35.39
#